data_AF-A0A6J2WTU3-F1
#
_entry.id   AF-A0A6J2WTU3-F1
#
_cell.length_a   1.000
_cell.length_b   1.000
_cell.length_c   1.000
_cell.angle_alpha   90.00
_cell.angle_beta   90.00
_cell.angle_gamma   90.00
#
_symmetry.space_group_name_H-M   'P 1'
#
loop_
_entity.id
_entity.type
_entity.pdbx_description
1 polymer ?
#
loop_
_entity_poly.entity_id
_entity_poly.type
_entity_poly.pdbx_seq_one_letter_code
_entity_poly.pdbx_strand_id
1 'polypeptide(L)'
;MEQNASDSESVFCTFVDKNDHSKYLCFTQKKAGCMCVGLTNAEDVWKADLSEEAVAQLRKKFSLKSSEDFAKKLKSACDSGSAFVSLDKDSAVLQFGREPGEIHTALAKLGDSEAKAELKDVLFRIADRLRQQESQGVPPSFSPVKSPQKRNAEFEPRMQRQNTAAVVRKRLPGDSLINPGTRRKRPATGVAFDDENDGV
;
A
#
# COMPACT_ATOMS: atom_id res chain seq x y z
N MET A 1 -3.96 29.39 -16.45
CA MET A 1 -2.57 29.34 -15.95
C MET A 1 -2.45 28.09 -15.10
N GLU A 2 -2.18 26.96 -15.73
CA GLU A 2 -1.91 25.70 -15.02
C GLU A 2 -0.48 25.79 -14.49
N GLN A 3 -0.36 26.07 -13.21
CA GLN A 3 0.91 26.01 -12.53
C GLN A 3 1.23 24.52 -12.36
N ASN A 4 2.02 23.98 -13.29
CA ASN A 4 2.74 22.72 -13.11
C ASN A 4 3.60 22.87 -11.86
N ALA A 5 3.02 22.55 -10.71
CA ALA A 5 3.72 22.44 -9.44
C ALA A 5 4.64 21.23 -9.59
N SER A 6 5.87 21.51 -10.03
CA SER A 6 7.08 20.73 -9.78
C SER A 6 6.84 19.79 -8.62
N ASP A 7 6.85 18.48 -8.93
CA ASP A 7 6.68 17.35 -8.02
C ASP A 7 7.48 17.61 -6.74
N SER A 8 6.81 18.20 -5.75
CA SER A 8 7.45 18.66 -4.53
C SER A 8 7.56 17.43 -3.67
N GLU A 9 8.71 16.76 -3.75
CA GLU A 9 9.02 15.46 -3.14
C GLU A 9 8.75 15.50 -1.62
N SER A 10 7.48 15.35 -1.27
CA SER A 10 7.01 15.35 0.10
C SER A 10 7.34 13.98 0.65
N VAL A 11 8.01 13.91 1.79
CA VAL A 11 8.34 12.65 2.42
C VAL A 11 7.35 12.42 3.55
N PHE A 12 6.84 11.19 3.65
CA PHE A 12 5.97 10.75 4.73
C PHE A 12 6.62 9.52 5.37
N CYS A 13 6.69 9.49 6.70
CA CYS A 13 7.11 8.31 7.46
C CYS A 13 6.33 8.20 8.76
N THR A 14 6.13 6.99 9.22
CA THR A 14 5.55 6.75 10.54
C THR A 14 6.59 6.14 11.46
N PHE A 15 6.53 6.46 12.74
CA PHE A 15 7.35 5.82 13.77
C PHE A 15 6.51 5.64 15.03
N VAL A 16 6.97 4.74 15.91
CA VAL A 16 6.39 4.53 17.23
C VAL A 16 7.36 5.14 18.22
N ASP A 17 6.89 6.11 19.01
CA ASP A 17 7.73 6.73 20.02
C ASP A 17 8.02 5.76 21.17
N LYS A 18 9.22 5.84 21.75
CA LYS A 18 9.63 4.90 22.81
C LYS A 18 9.14 5.30 24.19
N ASN A 19 8.76 6.57 24.39
CA ASN A 19 8.34 7.08 25.68
C ASN A 19 6.86 6.79 25.93
N ASP A 20 6.01 7.08 24.95
CA ASP A 20 4.55 6.96 25.08
C ASP A 20 3.93 5.80 24.28
N HIS A 21 4.74 5.09 23.49
CA HIS A 21 4.31 4.02 22.57
C HIS A 21 3.23 4.43 21.55
N SER A 22 3.03 5.73 21.36
CA SER A 22 2.10 6.29 20.40
C SER A 22 2.71 6.28 19.00
N LYS A 23 1.84 6.14 18.01
CA LYS A 23 2.24 6.15 16.60
C LYS A 23 2.10 7.56 16.05
N TYR A 24 3.18 8.05 15.45
CA TYR A 24 3.23 9.36 14.84
C TYR A 24 3.44 9.25 13.34
N LEU A 25 2.90 10.23 12.61
CA LEU A 25 3.18 10.50 11.20
C LEU A 25 4.03 11.76 11.10
N CYS A 26 5.24 11.60 10.58
CA CYS A 26 6.11 12.68 10.16
C CYS A 26 5.90 12.97 8.68
N PHE A 27 5.91 14.25 8.32
CA PHE A 27 5.90 14.66 6.94
C PHE A 27 6.81 15.86 6.69
N THR A 28 7.34 15.94 5.48
CA THR A 28 8.04 17.13 4.99
C THR A 28 7.35 17.66 3.75
N GLN A 29 7.34 18.97 3.60
CA GLN A 29 6.79 19.64 2.43
C GLN A 29 7.74 20.75 2.00
N LYS A 30 8.11 20.76 0.73
CA LYS A 30 8.83 21.89 0.14
C LYS A 30 7.82 22.96 -0.24
N LYS A 31 8.02 24.18 0.27
CA LYS A 31 7.28 25.38 -0.11
C LYS A 31 8.24 26.32 -0.84
N ALA A 32 7.72 27.34 -1.55
CA ALA A 32 8.56 28.30 -2.27
C ALA A 32 9.48 29.05 -1.29
N GLY A 33 10.78 28.71 -1.29
CA GLY A 33 11.80 29.35 -0.44
C GLY A 33 11.91 28.80 0.99
N CYS A 34 11.12 27.82 1.40
CA CYS A 34 11.22 27.21 2.74
C CYS A 34 10.86 25.73 2.75
N MET A 35 11.33 25.02 3.77
CA MET A 35 10.99 23.62 4.01
C MET A 35 10.13 23.52 5.26
N CYS A 36 8.96 22.91 5.14
CA CYS A 36 8.10 22.63 6.28
C CYS A 36 8.32 21.20 6.76
N VAL A 37 8.42 21.03 8.08
CA VAL A 37 8.39 19.72 8.75
C VAL A 37 7.15 19.69 9.62
N GLY A 38 6.40 18.60 9.54
CA GLY A 38 5.18 18.40 10.31
C GLY A 38 5.16 17.04 10.99
N LEU A 39 4.44 16.99 12.10
CA LEU A 39 4.23 15.82 12.94
C LEU A 39 2.76 15.76 13.32
N THR A 40 2.17 14.57 13.34
CA THR A 40 0.81 14.37 13.84
C THR A 40 0.64 12.99 14.49
N ASN A 41 -0.16 12.93 15.55
CA ASN A 41 -0.65 11.69 16.17
C ASN A 41 -2.07 11.34 15.68
N ALA A 42 -2.54 11.95 14.59
CA ALA A 42 -3.91 11.91 14.05
C ALA A 42 -4.99 12.62 14.89
N GLU A 43 -4.62 13.30 15.96
CA GLU A 43 -5.50 14.18 16.74
C GLU A 43 -5.00 15.63 16.64
N ASP A 44 -3.75 15.84 17.06
CA ASP A 44 -3.04 17.10 17.02
C ASP A 44 -2.04 17.14 15.85
N VAL A 45 -1.70 18.36 15.43
CA VAL A 45 -0.70 18.60 14.38
C VAL A 45 0.30 19.64 14.88
N TRP A 46 1.58 19.34 14.73
CA TRP A 46 2.68 20.26 14.99
C TRP A 46 3.46 20.54 13.71
N LYS A 47 3.87 21.79 13.50
CA LYS A 47 4.64 22.19 12.32
C LYS A 47 5.78 23.14 12.66
N ALA A 48 6.78 23.13 11.80
CA ALA A 48 7.86 24.09 11.78
C ALA A 48 8.17 24.46 10.33
N ASP A 49 8.15 25.75 10.03
CA ASP A 49 8.69 26.26 8.77
C ASP A 49 10.17 26.57 8.99
N LEU A 50 11.04 25.83 8.31
CA LEU A 50 12.48 26.04 8.31
C LEU A 50 12.83 27.05 7.22
N SER A 51 13.41 28.17 7.61
CA SER A 51 13.94 29.17 6.67
C SER A 51 15.07 28.59 5.85
N GLU A 52 15.40 29.23 4.72
CA GLU A 52 16.51 28.80 3.87
C GLU A 52 17.84 28.79 4.64
N GLU A 53 18.05 29.75 5.55
CA GLU A 53 19.23 29.82 6.41
C GLU A 53 19.27 28.65 7.41
N ALA A 54 18.13 28.33 8.04
CA ALA A 54 18.04 27.19 8.96
C ALA A 54 18.32 25.87 8.24
N VAL A 55 17.77 25.69 7.04
CA VAL A 55 18.04 24.53 6.18
C VAL A 55 19.52 24.50 5.78
N ALA A 56 20.14 25.63 5.42
CA ALA A 56 21.56 25.71 5.08
C ALA A 56 22.46 25.36 6.28
N GLN A 57 22.11 25.81 7.49
CA GLN A 57 22.81 25.46 8.72
C GLN A 57 22.69 23.97 9.03
N LEU A 58 21.50 23.38 8.90
CA LEU A 58 21.29 21.93 9.06
C LEU A 58 22.11 21.15 8.04
N ARG A 59 22.13 21.58 6.78
CA ARG A 59 22.95 20.93 5.74
C ARG A 59 24.43 20.95 6.09
N LYS A 60 24.95 22.09 6.54
CA LYS A 60 26.36 22.22 6.95
C LYS A 60 26.68 21.39 8.19
N LYS A 61 25.80 21.40 9.20
CA LYS A 61 25.98 20.68 10.47
C LYS A 61 25.98 19.15 10.28
N PHE A 62 25.15 18.65 9.37
CA PHE A 62 24.95 17.22 9.15
C PHE A 62 25.52 16.72 7.80
N SER A 63 26.34 17.54 7.14
CA SER A 63 26.97 17.24 5.84
C SER A 63 26.00 16.76 4.76
N LEU A 64 24.80 17.35 4.70
CA LEU A 64 23.77 17.03 3.72
C LEU A 64 24.02 17.80 2.41
N LYS A 65 23.83 17.15 1.26
CA LYS A 65 24.09 17.74 -0.06
C LYS A 65 22.90 18.57 -0.53
N SER A 66 21.68 18.18 -0.17
CA SER A 66 20.43 18.87 -0.51
C SER A 66 19.45 18.93 0.66
N SER A 67 18.34 19.67 0.51
CA SER A 67 17.22 19.63 1.46
C SER A 67 16.42 18.33 1.38
N GLU A 68 16.43 17.64 0.24
CA GLU A 68 15.83 16.31 0.09
C GLU A 68 16.59 15.26 0.93
N ASP A 69 17.89 15.41 1.09
CA ASP A 69 18.69 14.52 1.96
C ASP A 69 18.24 14.61 3.42
N PHE A 70 17.79 15.79 3.88
CA PHE A 70 17.19 15.93 5.22
C PHE A 70 15.93 15.08 5.34
N ALA A 71 15.03 15.17 4.35
CA ALA A 71 13.78 14.40 4.33
C ALA A 71 14.05 12.89 4.26
N LYS A 72 15.02 12.46 3.46
CA LYS A 72 15.47 11.06 3.36
C LYS A 72 16.08 10.57 4.66
N LYS A 73 16.89 11.40 5.33
CA LYS A 73 17.46 11.07 6.65
C LYS A 73 16.39 10.94 7.72
N LEU A 74 15.39 11.81 7.72
CA LEU A 74 14.21 11.70 8.59
C LEU A 74 13.48 10.38 8.36
N LYS A 75 13.18 10.04 7.10
CA LYS A 75 12.55 8.77 6.75
C LYS A 75 13.36 7.56 7.21
N SER A 76 14.66 7.55 6.96
CA SER A 76 15.54 6.46 7.40
C SER A 76 15.57 6.34 8.93
N ALA A 77 15.49 7.45 9.66
CA ALA A 77 15.44 7.44 11.12
C ALA A 77 14.09 6.90 11.64
N CYS A 78 12.97 7.25 10.99
CA CYS A 78 11.66 6.64 11.24
C CYS A 78 11.73 5.11 11.06
N ASP A 79 12.26 4.66 9.92
CA ASP A 79 12.30 3.23 9.54
C ASP A 79 13.23 2.40 10.43
N SER A 80 14.29 3.02 10.96
CA SER A 80 15.28 2.37 11.84
C SER A 80 14.97 2.48 13.34
N GLY A 81 13.89 3.18 13.72
CA GLY A 81 13.52 3.37 15.13
C GLY A 81 14.49 4.29 15.90
N SER A 82 15.14 5.21 15.19
CA SER A 82 16.02 6.25 15.76
C SER A 82 15.37 7.64 15.64
N ALA A 83 14.05 7.69 15.69
CA ALA A 83 13.24 8.91 15.75
C ALA A 83 12.42 8.89 17.04
N PHE A 84 12.35 10.05 17.70
CA PHE A 84 11.71 10.25 18.99
C PHE A 84 11.02 11.59 19.01
N VAL A 85 9.95 11.69 19.80
CA VAL A 85 9.27 12.95 20.05
C VAL A 85 9.25 13.24 21.55
N SER A 86 9.48 14.50 21.89
CA SER A 86 9.20 15.05 23.21
C SER A 86 8.06 16.04 23.08
N LEU A 87 6.90 15.71 23.65
CA LEU A 87 5.72 16.56 23.63
C LEU A 87 5.67 17.46 24.87
N ASP A 88 5.27 18.70 24.65
CA ASP A 88 4.87 19.68 25.64
C ASP A 88 3.47 20.24 25.28
N LYS A 89 2.86 21.06 26.13
CA LYS A 89 1.48 21.55 25.96
C LYS A 89 1.20 22.13 24.57
N ASP A 90 2.08 23.03 24.12
CA ASP A 90 1.91 23.77 22.87
C ASP A 90 3.08 23.58 21.89
N SER A 91 4.01 22.68 22.22
CA SER A 91 5.21 22.45 21.41
C SER A 91 5.61 20.98 21.36
N ALA A 92 6.34 20.61 20.32
CA ALA A 92 6.90 19.28 20.17
C ALA A 92 8.35 19.40 19.69
N VAL A 93 9.24 18.54 20.18
CA VAL A 93 10.61 18.43 19.68
C VAL A 93 10.77 17.07 19.02
N LEU A 94 10.98 17.08 17.71
CA LEU A 94 11.29 15.88 16.93
C LEU A 94 12.80 15.69 16.91
N GLN A 95 13.25 14.54 17.42
CA GLN A 95 14.65 14.15 17.50
C GLN A 95 14.88 12.94 16.63
N PHE A 96 15.88 12.98 15.75
CA PHE A 96 16.14 11.86 14.87
C PHE A 96 17.58 11.78 14.37
N GLY A 97 18.03 10.55 14.18
CA GLY A 97 19.39 10.23 13.76
C GLY A 97 20.11 9.40 14.82
N ARG A 98 21.43 9.27 14.68
CA ARG A 98 22.28 8.53 15.60
C ARG A 98 23.40 9.44 16.10
N GLU A 99 23.73 9.34 17.37
CA GLU A 99 24.88 10.04 17.93
C GLU A 99 26.21 9.58 17.30
N PRO A 100 27.19 10.47 17.12
CA PRO A 100 27.16 11.93 17.31
C PRO A 100 26.68 12.62 16.02
N GLY A 101 25.40 12.97 15.92
CA GLY A 101 24.82 13.46 14.67
C GLY A 101 23.29 13.52 14.66
N GLU A 102 22.70 13.61 15.85
CA GLU A 102 21.26 13.73 16.06
C GLU A 102 20.77 15.13 15.66
N ILE A 103 19.61 15.14 15.01
CA ILE A 103 18.92 16.34 14.55
C ILE A 103 17.75 16.57 15.49
N HIS A 104 17.63 17.80 16.01
CA HIS A 104 16.49 18.23 16.80
C HIS A 104 15.76 19.33 16.04
N THR A 105 14.44 19.19 15.92
CA THR A 105 13.55 20.17 15.26
C THR A 105 12.42 20.51 16.22
N ALA A 106 12.34 21.76 16.65
CA ALA A 106 11.23 22.26 17.43
C ALA A 106 10.05 22.58 16.51
N LEU A 107 8.85 22.17 16.92
CA LEU A 107 7.58 22.30 16.19
C LEU A 107 6.56 22.97 17.11
N ALA A 108 5.74 23.85 16.54
CA ALA A 108 4.64 24.50 17.25
C ALA A 108 3.33 23.76 16.98
N LYS A 109 2.48 23.64 18.01
CA LYS A 109 1.14 23.07 17.87
C LYS A 109 0.25 24.01 17.06
N LEU A 110 -0.49 23.47 16.09
CA LEU A 110 -1.48 24.23 15.34
C LEU A 110 -2.79 24.34 16.11
N GLY A 111 -3.56 25.40 15.89
CA GLY A 111 -4.91 25.51 16.42
C GLY A 111 -5.88 24.53 15.75
N ASP A 112 -6.96 24.14 16.43
CA ASP A 112 -7.87 23.07 15.99
C ASP A 112 -8.36 23.18 14.54
N SER A 113 -8.73 24.40 14.12
CA SER A 113 -9.23 24.62 12.74
C SER A 113 -8.12 24.43 11.70
N GLU A 114 -6.91 24.87 12.01
CA GLU A 114 -5.75 24.74 11.12
C GLU A 114 -5.25 23.29 11.10
N ALA A 115 -5.18 22.66 12.28
CA ALA A 115 -4.82 21.25 12.43
C ALA A 115 -5.74 20.34 11.61
N LYS A 116 -7.06 20.56 11.65
CA LYS A 116 -8.03 19.80 10.84
C LYS A 116 -7.83 20.00 9.34
N ALA A 117 -7.59 21.24 8.91
CA ALA A 117 -7.35 21.55 7.50
C ALA A 117 -6.05 20.88 7.00
N GLU A 118 -4.99 20.96 7.81
CA GLU A 118 -3.70 20.34 7.49
C GLU A 118 -3.80 18.81 7.47
N LEU A 119 -4.42 18.20 8.48
CA LEU A 119 -4.59 16.74 8.55
C LEU A 119 -5.36 16.22 7.34
N LYS A 120 -6.44 16.93 6.96
CA LYS A 120 -7.21 16.63 5.75
C LYS A 120 -6.31 16.67 4.51
N ASP A 121 -5.54 17.74 4.34
CA ASP A 121 -4.64 17.91 3.19
C ASP A 121 -3.56 16.82 3.13
N VAL A 122 -2.91 16.51 4.25
CA VAL A 122 -1.90 15.44 4.36
C VAL A 122 -2.49 14.09 3.96
N LEU A 123 -3.68 13.75 4.45
CA LEU A 123 -4.34 12.49 4.11
C LEU A 123 -4.66 12.38 2.62
N PHE A 124 -5.19 13.44 2.00
CA PHE A 124 -5.46 13.44 0.57
C PHE A 124 -4.17 13.38 -0.27
N ARG A 125 -3.11 14.08 0.13
CA ARG A 125 -1.79 13.96 -0.53
C ARG A 125 -1.23 12.54 -0.47
N ILE A 126 -1.34 11.87 0.68
CA ILE A 126 -0.92 10.47 0.82
C ILE A 126 -1.77 9.57 -0.08
N ALA A 127 -3.10 9.75 -0.10
CA ALA A 127 -4.00 8.96 -0.94
C ALA A 127 -3.72 9.14 -2.45
N ASP A 128 -3.50 10.39 -2.90
CA ASP A 128 -3.15 10.68 -4.29
C ASP A 128 -1.80 10.05 -4.67
N ARG A 129 -0.80 10.10 -3.78
CA ARG A 129 0.50 9.46 -4.00
C ARG A 129 0.37 7.95 -4.13
N LEU A 130 -0.41 7.30 -3.26
CA LEU A 130 -0.65 5.86 -3.33
C LEU A 130 -1.34 5.49 -4.66
N ARG A 131 -2.35 6.25 -5.08
CA ARG A 131 -3.03 6.05 -6.39
C ARG A 131 -2.06 6.15 -7.57
N GLN A 132 -1.16 7.13 -7.55
CA GLN A 132 -0.14 7.30 -8.60
C GLN A 132 0.85 6.13 -8.62
N GLN A 133 1.31 5.66 -7.47
CA GLN A 133 2.22 4.50 -7.37
C GLN A 133 1.58 3.22 -7.93
N GLU A 134 0.30 2.99 -7.65
CA GLU A 134 -0.44 1.84 -8.20
C GLU A 134 -0.57 1.93 -9.74
N SER A 135 -0.79 3.14 -10.28
CA SER A 135 -0.90 3.35 -11.72
C SER A 135 0.42 3.17 -12.49
N GLN A 136 1.57 3.34 -11.83
CA GLN A 136 2.91 3.16 -12.42
C GLN A 136 3.41 1.70 -12.32
N GLY A 137 2.84 0.89 -11.43
CA GLY A 137 3.27 -0.49 -11.17
C GLY A 137 2.67 -1.56 -12.10
N VAL A 138 1.77 -1.19 -13.02
CA VAL A 138 1.06 -2.15 -13.88
C VAL A 138 1.11 -1.68 -15.34
N PRO A 139 1.95 -2.25 -16.23
CA PRO A 139 1.60 -2.21 -17.64
C PRO A 139 0.28 -2.97 -17.82
N PRO A 140 -0.69 -2.48 -18.62
CA PRO A 140 -1.92 -3.21 -18.89
C PRO A 140 -1.61 -4.42 -19.79
N SER A 141 -0.94 -5.43 -19.25
CA SER A 141 -0.84 -6.75 -19.84
C SER A 141 -2.12 -7.50 -19.52
N PHE A 142 -3.17 -7.21 -20.28
CA PHE A 142 -4.29 -8.12 -20.46
C PHE A 142 -3.79 -9.36 -21.19
N SER A 143 -3.21 -10.30 -20.45
CA SER A 143 -3.03 -11.67 -20.90
C SER A 143 -3.41 -12.58 -19.73
N PRO A 144 -4.42 -13.46 -19.87
CA PRO A 144 -4.85 -14.33 -18.79
C PRO A 144 -3.84 -15.47 -18.63
N VAL A 145 -2.69 -15.17 -18.04
CA VAL A 145 -1.72 -16.20 -17.67
C VAL A 145 -2.18 -16.81 -16.36
N LYS A 146 -2.75 -18.02 -16.44
CA LYS A 146 -2.97 -18.91 -15.31
C LYS A 146 -1.63 -19.14 -14.59
N SER A 147 -1.45 -18.57 -13.40
CA SER A 147 -0.37 -18.96 -12.50
C SER A 147 -0.79 -20.22 -11.71
N PRO A 148 0.06 -21.25 -11.59
CA PRO A 148 -0.22 -22.38 -10.73
C PRO A 148 0.19 -22.01 -9.30
N GLN A 149 -0.76 -21.53 -8.50
CA GLN A 149 -0.58 -21.52 -7.04
C GLN A 149 -0.45 -22.96 -6.55
N LYS A 150 0.77 -23.36 -6.18
CA LYS A 150 1.03 -24.49 -5.28
C LYS A 150 0.37 -24.19 -3.93
N ARG A 151 -0.92 -24.53 -3.79
CA ARG A 151 -1.49 -24.85 -2.49
C ARG A 151 -1.07 -26.29 -2.19
N ASN A 152 -0.37 -26.49 -1.07
CA ASN A 152 -0.20 -27.80 -0.47
C ASN A 152 -1.60 -28.29 -0.06
N ALA A 153 -2.21 -29.11 -0.90
CA ALA A 153 -3.35 -29.94 -0.53
C ALA A 153 -2.82 -31.37 -0.52
N GLU A 154 -2.77 -31.96 0.67
CA GLU A 154 -2.51 -33.38 0.88
C GLU A 154 -3.64 -34.20 0.27
N PHE A 155 -3.54 -34.49 -1.03
CA PHE A 155 -4.26 -35.58 -1.66
C PHE A 155 -3.35 -36.15 -2.74
N GLU A 156 -2.56 -37.17 -2.38
CA GLU A 156 -1.82 -37.93 -3.39
C GLU A 156 -2.79 -38.72 -4.28
N PRO A 157 -2.72 -38.57 -5.61
CA PRO A 157 -3.39 -39.48 -6.51
C PRO A 157 -2.58 -40.79 -6.59
N ARG A 158 -3.22 -41.89 -6.20
CA ARG A 158 -2.69 -43.25 -6.36
C ARG A 158 -2.22 -43.46 -7.80
N MET A 159 -0.92 -43.61 -8.00
CA MET A 159 -0.30 -44.00 -9.26
C MET A 159 -0.85 -45.37 -9.71
N GLN A 160 -1.83 -45.37 -10.61
CA GLN A 160 -2.20 -46.57 -11.33
C GLN A 160 -1.45 -46.57 -12.66
N ARG A 161 -0.34 -47.32 -12.66
CA ARG A 161 0.38 -47.70 -13.87
C ARG A 161 -0.57 -48.42 -14.81
N GLN A 162 -0.81 -47.87 -16.00
CA GLN A 162 -1.09 -48.68 -17.18
C GLN A 162 -0.72 -47.89 -18.44
N ASN A 163 0.33 -48.39 -19.09
CA ASN A 163 0.73 -48.04 -20.43
C ASN A 163 -0.41 -48.30 -21.41
N THR A 164 -0.68 -47.37 -22.32
CA THR A 164 -0.83 -47.59 -23.77
C THR A 164 -1.07 -46.24 -24.44
N ALA A 165 -0.32 -45.98 -25.52
CA ALA A 165 -0.46 -44.75 -26.32
C ALA A 165 -1.88 -44.65 -26.87
N ALA A 166 -2.61 -43.60 -26.50
CA ALA A 166 -3.96 -43.36 -26.99
C ALA A 166 -3.90 -42.82 -28.43
N VAL A 167 -4.20 -43.71 -29.39
CA VAL A 167 -4.56 -43.35 -30.76
C VAL A 167 -5.67 -42.29 -30.71
N VAL A 168 -5.42 -41.13 -31.33
CA VAL A 168 -6.38 -40.02 -31.40
C VAL A 168 -7.57 -40.45 -32.28
N ARG A 169 -8.61 -41.00 -31.67
CA ARG A 169 -9.89 -41.22 -32.36
C ARG A 169 -10.60 -39.87 -32.52
N LYS A 170 -11.05 -39.58 -33.74
CA LYS A 170 -11.82 -38.37 -34.08
C LYS A 170 -13.09 -38.33 -33.22
N ARG A 171 -13.28 -37.22 -32.50
CA ARG A 171 -14.40 -37.00 -31.57
C ARG A 171 -15.69 -36.73 -32.35
N LEU A 172 -16.80 -37.34 -31.93
CA LEU A 172 -18.12 -37.08 -32.52
C LEU A 172 -18.75 -35.84 -31.86
N PRO A 173 -19.57 -35.06 -32.60
CA PRO A 173 -20.27 -33.90 -32.05
C PRO A 173 -21.10 -34.27 -30.81
N GLY A 174 -20.91 -33.51 -29.73
CA GLY A 174 -21.62 -33.71 -28.45
C GLY A 174 -20.85 -34.51 -27.39
N ASP A 175 -19.62 -34.98 -27.67
CA ASP A 175 -18.78 -35.59 -26.64
C ASP A 175 -18.25 -34.54 -25.65
N SER A 176 -18.35 -34.89 -24.36
CA SER A 176 -17.98 -33.99 -23.26
C SER A 176 -16.50 -33.62 -23.34
N LEU A 177 -16.24 -32.32 -23.44
CA LEU A 177 -14.89 -31.75 -23.47
C LEU A 177 -14.18 -31.85 -22.12
N ILE A 178 -14.95 -31.79 -21.02
CA ILE A 178 -14.42 -31.72 -19.65
C ILE A 178 -14.07 -33.12 -19.13
N ASN A 179 -14.80 -34.16 -19.56
CA ASN A 179 -14.60 -35.53 -19.12
C ASN A 179 -14.65 -36.52 -20.30
N PRO A 180 -13.56 -36.60 -21.08
CA PRO A 180 -13.47 -37.54 -22.19
C PRO A 180 -13.53 -38.99 -21.68
N GLY A 181 -14.44 -39.79 -22.23
CA GLY A 181 -14.60 -41.22 -21.89
C GLY A 181 -15.64 -41.53 -20.81
N THR A 182 -16.26 -40.53 -20.17
CA THR A 182 -17.34 -40.79 -19.21
C THR A 182 -18.64 -41.15 -19.94
N ARG A 183 -19.24 -42.30 -19.58
CA ARG A 183 -20.48 -42.81 -20.16
C ARG A 183 -21.63 -41.85 -19.87
N ARG A 184 -22.36 -41.39 -20.91
CA ARG A 184 -23.48 -40.46 -20.76
C ARG A 184 -24.61 -41.10 -19.94
N LYS A 185 -25.26 -40.31 -19.09
CA LYS A 185 -26.52 -40.71 -18.45
C LYS A 185 -27.60 -40.84 -19.53
N ARG A 186 -28.32 -41.97 -19.55
CA ARG A 186 -29.42 -42.18 -20.49
C ARG A 186 -30.53 -41.16 -20.19
N PRO A 187 -31.19 -40.60 -21.23
CA PRO A 187 -32.33 -39.72 -21.00
C PRO A 187 -33.42 -40.49 -20.26
N ALA A 188 -34.14 -39.80 -19.37
CA ALA A 188 -35.23 -40.39 -18.62
C ALA A 188 -36.37 -40.76 -19.59
N THR A 189 -36.69 -42.05 -19.66
CA THR A 189 -37.90 -42.52 -20.32
C THR A 189 -39.07 -42.14 -19.42
N GLY A 190 -40.01 -41.35 -19.94
CA GLY A 190 -41.18 -40.90 -19.18
C GLY A 190 -42.02 -42.06 -18.65
N VAL A 191 -42.76 -41.81 -17.58
CA VAL A 191 -43.78 -42.72 -17.05
C VAL A 191 -45.09 -42.48 -17.81
N ALA A 192 -45.69 -43.55 -18.34
CA ALA A 192 -47.04 -43.53 -18.87
C ALA A 192 -48.01 -43.67 -17.69
N PHE A 193 -49.03 -42.82 -17.63
CA PHE A 193 -50.15 -42.95 -16.70
C PHE A 193 -51.25 -43.71 -17.43
N ASP A 194 -51.81 -44.75 -16.82
CA ASP A 194 -53.00 -45.41 -17.33
C ASP A 194 -54.20 -44.49 -17.09
N ASP A 195 -54.92 -44.15 -18.16
CA ASP A 195 -56.18 -43.41 -18.06
C ASP A 195 -57.25 -44.38 -17.52
N GLU A 196 -57.71 -44.13 -16.29
CA GLU A 196 -58.87 -44.83 -15.73
C GLU A 196 -60.09 -44.53 -16.60
N ASN A 197 -60.60 -45.61 -17.21
CA ASN A 197 -61.80 -45.63 -18.05
C ASN A 197 -63.05 -45.38 -17.18
N ASP A 198 -63.42 -44.12 -17.01
CA ASP A 198 -64.77 -43.73 -16.60
C ASP A 198 -65.73 -43.90 -17.79
N GLY A 199 -66.46 -45.01 -17.81
CA GLY A 199 -67.36 -45.35 -18.91
C GLY A 199 -68.52 -46.26 -18.51
N VAL A 200 -69.56 -45.61 -17.97
CA VAL A 200 -71.01 -45.95 -17.95
C VAL A 200 -71.48 -47.11 -17.05
#